data_AF-A0A1S9AYZ3-F1
#
_entry.id   AF-A0A1S9AYZ3-F1
#
_cell.length_a   1.000
_cell.length_b   1.000
_cell.length_c   1.000
_cell.angle_alpha   90.00
_cell.angle_beta   90.00
_cell.angle_gamma   90.00
#
_symmetry.space_group_name_H-M   'P 1'
#
loop_
_entity.id
_entity.type
_entity.pdbx_description
1 polymer ?
#
loop_
_entity_poly.entity_id
_entity_poly.type
_entity_poly.pdbx_seq_one_letter_code
_entity_poly.pdbx_strand_id
1 'polypeptide(L)'
;MPAELRSTCFIIGGMPYEWAKPLRQGQDYTVLQAPGSYAQQTGAKAQAGAVIYQTLADATGCKQFVFDWDANFTIGYLLTLP
;
A
#
# COMPACT_ATOMS: atom_id res chain seq x y z
N MET A 1 -5.19 -17.27 -5.70
CA MET A 1 -4.71 -16.59 -4.47
C MET A 1 -5.21 -17.37 -3.25
N PRO A 2 -4.34 -18.00 -2.44
CA PRO A 2 -4.74 -18.69 -1.20
C PRO A 2 -5.45 -17.74 -0.24
N ALA A 3 -6.48 -18.20 0.47
CA ALA A 3 -7.30 -17.34 1.32
C ALA A 3 -6.57 -16.90 2.58
N GLU A 4 -5.78 -17.80 3.16
CA GLU A 4 -4.97 -17.58 4.36
C GLU A 4 -3.85 -16.54 4.19
N LEU A 5 -3.45 -16.21 2.95
CA LEU A 5 -2.36 -15.27 2.68
C LEU A 5 -2.85 -13.87 2.26
N ARG A 6 -4.16 -13.60 2.34
CA ARG A 6 -4.74 -12.29 1.96
C ARG A 6 -4.70 -11.24 3.07
N SER A 7 -4.07 -11.53 4.21
CA SER A 7 -3.93 -10.57 5.30
C SER A 7 -2.93 -9.45 5.00
N THR A 8 -2.03 -9.67 4.03
CA THR A 8 -0.98 -8.73 3.65
C THR A 8 -1.18 -8.27 2.22
N CYS A 9 -1.29 -6.96 2.04
CA CYS A 9 -1.44 -6.30 0.75
C CYS A 9 -0.15 -5.55 0.39
N PHE A 10 0.33 -5.72 -0.84
CA PHE A 10 1.44 -4.92 -1.37
C PHE A 10 0.89 -3.72 -2.15
N ILE A 11 1.44 -2.53 -1.91
CA ILE A 11 1.03 -1.28 -2.58
C ILE A 11 2.27 -0.55 -3.11
N ILE A 12 2.14 0.07 -4.28
CA ILE A 12 3.21 0.83 -4.93
C ILE A 12 2.72 2.21 -5.38
N GLY A 13 3.66 3.15 -5.53
CA GLY A 13 3.42 4.50 -6.06
C GLY A 13 2.59 5.44 -5.16
N GLY A 14 2.28 6.63 -5.69
CA GLY A 14 1.31 7.57 -5.11
C GLY A 14 1.62 8.06 -3.68
N MET A 15 0.56 8.23 -2.87
CA MET A 15 0.67 8.55 -1.44
C MET A 15 1.39 7.48 -0.61
N PRO A 16 1.24 6.17 -0.88
CA PRO A 16 2.04 5.12 -0.24
C PRO A 16 3.56 5.37 -0.28
N TYR A 17 4.10 5.87 -1.40
CA TYR A 17 5.51 6.27 -1.50
C TYR A 17 5.84 7.39 -0.51
N GLU A 18 5.00 8.44 -0.47
CA GLU A 18 5.21 9.59 0.42
C GLU A 18 5.16 9.18 1.90
N TRP A 19 4.29 8.23 2.25
CA TRP A 19 4.17 7.66 3.60
C TRP A 19 5.30 6.71 3.97
N ALA A 20 5.80 5.92 3.00
CA ALA A 20 6.89 4.98 3.22
C ALA A 20 8.25 5.67 3.38
N LYS A 21 8.48 6.77 2.65
CA LYS A 21 9.77 7.49 2.62
C LYS A 21 10.35 7.85 4.00
N PRO A 22 9.60 8.46 4.94
CA PRO A 22 10.12 8.76 6.27
C PRO A 22 10.37 7.51 7.15
N LEU A 23 9.81 6.36 6.79
CA LEU A 23 9.92 5.11 7.54
C LEU A 23 10.99 4.15 6.97
N ARG A 24 11.69 4.54 5.89
CA ARG A 24 12.63 3.65 5.21
C ARG A 24 13.85 3.35 6.08
N GLN A 25 14.08 2.06 6.35
CA GLN A 25 15.19 1.56 7.18
C GLN A 25 16.22 0.76 6.38
N GLY A 26 16.37 1.06 5.07
CA GLY A 26 17.33 0.38 4.19
C GLY A 26 16.91 -1.01 3.70
N GLN A 27 15.69 -1.45 4.02
CA GLN A 27 15.05 -2.65 3.45
C GLN A 27 14.40 -2.32 2.10
N ASP A 28 14.19 -3.37 1.29
CA ASP A 28 13.53 -3.29 -0.03
C ASP A 28 12.01 -3.11 0.08
N TYR A 29 11.47 -3.09 1.30
CA TYR A 29 10.08 -2.78 1.59
C TYR A 29 9.91 -1.93 2.85
N THR A 30 8.71 -1.43 3.08
CA THR A 30 8.32 -0.66 4.26
C THR A 30 6.89 -0.98 4.64
N VAL A 31 6.69 -1.38 5.89
CA VAL A 31 5.34 -1.60 6.43
C VAL A 31 4.70 -0.24 6.72
N LEU A 32 3.55 0.02 6.10
CA LEU A 32 2.80 1.24 6.32
C LEU A 32 2.03 1.19 7.64
N GLN A 33 1.84 2.35 8.24
CA GLN A 33 0.93 2.50 9.39
C GLN A 33 -0.52 2.29 8.98
N ALA A 34 -1.39 2.05 9.97
CA ALA A 34 -2.83 1.93 9.74
C ALA A 34 -3.41 3.18 9.05
N PRO A 35 -4.46 3.04 8.21
CA PRO A 35 -5.02 4.16 7.45
C PRO A 35 -5.39 5.38 8.30
N GLY A 36 -5.89 5.16 9.52
CA GLY A 36 -6.23 6.23 10.47
C GLY A 36 -5.06 7.16 10.85
N SER A 37 -3.82 6.68 10.77
CA SER A 37 -2.63 7.49 11.06
C SER A 37 -2.39 8.62 10.04
N TYR A 38 -3.00 8.53 8.84
CA TYR A 38 -2.81 9.51 7.77
C TYR A 38 -3.98 10.50 7.64
N ALA A 39 -5.03 10.36 8.46
CA ALA A 39 -6.25 11.17 8.36
C ALA A 39 -6.06 12.68 8.61
N GLN A 40 -4.99 13.06 9.32
CA GLN A 40 -4.69 14.46 9.68
C GLN A 40 -3.84 15.20 8.63
N GLN A 41 -3.46 14.55 7.53
CA GLN A 41 -2.65 15.19 6.50
C GLN A 41 -3.47 16.20 5.68
N THR A 42 -2.85 17.34 5.37
CA THR A 42 -3.49 18.43 4.63
C THR A 42 -3.21 18.35 3.13
N GLY A 43 -4.19 18.78 2.32
CA GLY A 43 -4.08 18.86 0.86
C GLY A 43 -4.87 17.77 0.14
N ALA A 44 -5.44 18.12 -1.02
CA ALA A 44 -6.39 17.27 -1.74
C ALA A 44 -5.83 15.88 -2.08
N LYS A 45 -4.56 15.79 -2.46
CA LYS A 45 -3.89 14.53 -2.80
C LYS A 45 -3.77 13.60 -1.58
N ALA A 46 -3.35 14.15 -0.44
CA ALA A 46 -3.18 13.36 0.79
C ALA A 46 -4.53 12.89 1.35
N GLN A 47 -5.54 13.75 1.33
CA GLN A 47 -6.90 13.41 1.74
C GLN A 47 -7.52 12.33 0.85
N ALA A 48 -7.41 12.48 -0.48
CA ALA A 48 -7.89 11.46 -1.41
C ALA A 48 -7.15 10.13 -1.22
N GLY A 49 -5.83 10.16 -1.01
CA GLY A 49 -5.03 8.98 -0.73
C GLY A 49 -5.47 8.28 0.56
N ALA A 50 -5.71 9.03 1.65
CA ALA A 50 -6.19 8.47 2.91
C ALA A 50 -7.57 7.80 2.77
N VAL A 51 -8.49 8.41 2.01
CA VAL A 51 -9.82 7.83 1.73
C VAL A 51 -9.70 6.53 0.92
N ILE A 52 -8.89 6.52 -0.15
CA ILE A 52 -8.64 5.30 -0.93
C ILE A 52 -8.04 4.22 -0.04
N TYR A 53 -7.06 4.58 0.78
CA TYR A 53 -6.36 3.63 1.62
C TYR A 53 -7.27 3.00 2.69
N GLN A 54 -8.11 3.82 3.34
CA GLN A 54 -9.15 3.34 4.25
C GLN A 54 -10.14 2.41 3.54
N THR A 55 -10.63 2.81 2.37
CA THR A 55 -11.60 2.02 1.58
C THR A 55 -11.01 0.66 1.17
N LEU A 56 -9.73 0.61 0.81
CA LEU A 56 -9.04 -0.64 0.52
C LEU A 56 -8.94 -1.54 1.75
N ALA A 57 -8.58 -0.99 2.91
CA ALA A 57 -8.52 -1.75 4.16
C ALA A 57 -9.89 -2.35 4.52
N ASP A 58 -10.95 -1.54 4.43
CA ASP A 58 -12.32 -1.97 4.76
C ASP A 58 -12.86 -3.01 3.77
N ALA A 59 -12.63 -2.83 2.48
CA ALA A 59 -13.14 -3.74 1.44
C ALA A 59 -12.39 -5.08 1.40
N THR A 60 -11.10 -5.10 1.76
CA THR A 60 -10.27 -6.31 1.66
C THR A 60 -10.10 -7.06 2.98
N GLY A 61 -10.26 -6.37 4.11
CA GLY A 61 -9.89 -6.90 5.42
C GLY A 61 -8.38 -7.10 5.61
N CYS A 62 -7.54 -6.51 4.75
CA CYS A 62 -6.08 -6.56 4.88
C CYS A 62 -5.65 -5.95 6.22
N LYS A 63 -4.83 -6.70 6.95
CA LYS A 63 -4.30 -6.32 8.26
C LYS A 63 -2.97 -5.59 8.17
N GLN A 64 -2.24 -5.84 7.09
CA GLN A 64 -0.92 -5.25 6.85
C GLN A 64 -0.82 -4.76 5.42
N PHE A 65 -0.21 -3.58 5.27
CA PHE A 65 0.12 -3.01 3.98
C PHE A 65 1.62 -2.78 3.89
N VAL A 66 2.20 -3.28 2.80
CA VAL A 66 3.63 -3.23 2.55
C VAL A 66 3.86 -2.40 1.29
N PHE A 67 4.61 -1.32 1.45
CA PHE A 67 5.17 -0.58 0.33
C PHE A 67 6.45 -1.28 -0.12
N ASP A 68 6.55 -1.61 -1.40
CA ASP A 68 7.75 -2.21 -1.98
C ASP A 68 8.51 -1.14 -2.78
N TRP A 69 9.81 -1.00 -2.52
CA TRP A 69 10.66 0.05 -3.08
C TRP A 69 11.14 -0.26 -4.51
N ASP A 70 11.24 -1.55 -4.84
CA ASP A 70 11.82 -2.02 -6.10
C ASP A 70 10.75 -2.61 -7.03
N ALA A 71 9.53 -2.82 -6.51
CA ALA A 71 8.37 -3.20 -7.30
C ALA A 71 8.03 -2.10 -8.31
N ASN A 72 8.06 -2.51 -9.58
CA ASN A 72 7.55 -1.73 -10.70
C ASN A 72 6.24 -2.33 -11.20
N PHE A 73 5.57 -1.60 -12.08
CA PHE A 73 4.34 -2.04 -12.73
C PHE A 73 4.61 -3.14 -13.77
N THR A 74 5.26 -4.24 -13.39
CA THR A 74 5.25 -5.47 -14.18
C THR A 74 3.95 -6.22 -13.91
N ILE A 75 2.83 -5.57 -14.29
CA ILE A 75 1.56 -6.25 -14.58
C ILE A 75 1.72 -7.31 -15.68
N GLY A 76 2.88 -7.38 -16.34
CA GLY A 76 3.24 -8.45 -17.28
C GLY A 76 3.09 -9.87 -16.71
N TYR A 77 3.28 -10.12 -15.42
CA TYR A 77 3.13 -11.48 -14.87
C TYR A 77 1.67 -11.96 -14.76
N LEU A 78 0.70 -11.03 -14.70
CA LEU A 78 -0.74 -11.37 -14.70
C LEU A 78 -1.30 -11.57 -16.12
N LEU A 79 -0.53 -11.27 -17.16
CA LEU A 79 -0.90 -11.47 -18.57
C LEU A 79 -0.19 -12.68 -19.21
N THR A 80 0.77 -13.28 -18.52
CA THR A 80 1.50 -14.49 -18.98
C THR A 80 1.09 -15.76 -18.25
N LEU A 81 0.15 -15.68 -17.31
CA LEU A 81 -0.53 -16.86 -16.77
C LEU A 81 -1.57 -17.30 -17.82
N PRO A 82 -1.42 -18.48 -18.43
CA PRO A 82 -2.45 -19.04 -19.32
C PRO A 82 -3.79 -19.23 -18.61
#